data_AF-A0A945VWR1-F1
#
_entry.id   AF-A0A945VWR1-F1
#
_cell.length_a   1.000
_cell.length_b   1.000
_cell.length_c   1.000
_cell.angle_alpha   90.00
_cell.angle_beta   90.00
_cell.angle_gamma   90.00
#
_symmetry.space_group_name_H-M   'P 1'
#
loop_
_entity.id
_entity.type
_entity.pdbx_description
1 polymer ?
#
loop_
_entity_poly.entity_id
_entity_poly.type
_entity_poly.pdbx_seq_one_letter_code
_entity_poly.pdbx_strand_id
1 'polypeptide(L)'
;MANIRADNFFHLGNVSSKYKVVQNFEAFDFVDALHQDGIIKYESAGSLKGGKFVWLLAKMPQEFEIVAGDKLEQYILFTTAHDGSRAVRVMPTSVRVVCWNTLSLATANESKGLSIRHKGNIFDKLADAKKCIMTSNDKFNQFHDDAQKLASVQFDIEQLRGMTELLIPREKGKNDTRRAKARASILSNFTDDPQNIDGVRGTAWAAFNAITQHVDHNSGYKGKNTEAKAEARMDSVLFGANARLKTNALKAVMQVAEAMSA
;
A
#
# COMPACT_ATOMS: atom_id res chain seq x y z
N MET A 1 11.65 -14.29 -25.86
CA MET A 1 10.83 -15.52 -25.69
C MET A 1 9.44 -15.10 -25.26
N ALA A 2 8.39 -15.67 -25.82
CA ALA A 2 7.02 -15.40 -25.36
C ALA A 2 6.72 -16.28 -24.15
N ASN A 3 6.27 -15.69 -23.05
CA ASN A 3 5.74 -16.44 -21.92
C ASN A 3 4.23 -16.63 -22.11
N ILE A 4 3.78 -17.87 -22.05
CA ILE A 4 2.42 -18.27 -22.41
C ILE A 4 1.91 -19.21 -21.32
N ARG A 5 0.66 -19.07 -20.92
CA ARG A 5 0.06 -20.00 -19.96
C ARG A 5 -0.13 -21.37 -20.59
N ALA A 6 0.20 -22.42 -19.84
CA ALA A 6 0.07 -23.80 -20.31
C ALA A 6 -1.40 -24.27 -20.37
N ASP A 7 -2.30 -23.68 -19.58
CA ASP A 7 -3.70 -24.12 -19.45
C ASP A 7 -4.59 -23.63 -20.59
N ASN A 8 -4.37 -22.41 -21.09
CA ASN A 8 -5.26 -21.77 -22.08
C ASN A 8 -4.51 -21.04 -23.20
N PHE A 9 -3.19 -21.21 -23.28
CA PHE A 9 -2.33 -20.57 -24.29
C PHE A 9 -2.38 -19.04 -24.31
N PHE A 10 -2.87 -18.42 -23.24
CA PHE A 10 -2.93 -16.96 -23.15
C PHE A 10 -1.53 -16.36 -23.09
N HIS A 11 -1.28 -15.36 -23.93
CA HIS A 11 -0.01 -14.65 -24.00
C HIS A 11 0.16 -13.70 -22.81
N LEU A 12 1.12 -13.99 -21.94
CA LEU A 12 1.42 -13.18 -20.77
C LEU A 12 2.33 -12.01 -21.17
N GLY A 13 3.37 -12.26 -21.95
CA GLY A 13 4.26 -11.20 -22.40
C GLY A 13 5.51 -11.71 -23.09
N ASN A 14 6.27 -10.79 -23.67
CA ASN A 14 7.56 -11.10 -24.26
C ASN A 14 8.66 -10.80 -23.23
N VAL A 15 9.43 -11.83 -22.89
CA VAL A 15 10.50 -11.74 -21.89
C VAL A 15 11.86 -11.99 -22.53
N SER A 16 12.91 -11.45 -21.89
CA SER A 16 14.30 -11.72 -22.30
C SER A 16 14.64 -13.19 -22.10
N SER A 17 15.64 -13.70 -22.83
CA SER A 17 16.15 -15.07 -22.66
C SER A 17 16.71 -15.36 -21.26
N LYS A 18 17.04 -14.31 -20.49
CA LYS A 18 17.57 -14.42 -19.13
C LYS A 18 16.48 -14.40 -18.05
N TYR A 19 15.22 -14.19 -18.44
CA TYR A 19 14.10 -14.09 -17.49
C TYR A 19 13.59 -15.48 -17.13
N LYS A 20 13.81 -15.89 -15.89
CA LYS A 20 13.24 -17.13 -15.34
C LYS A 20 11.89 -16.82 -14.70
N VAL A 21 10.83 -17.28 -15.34
CA VAL A 21 9.47 -17.22 -14.79
C VAL A 21 9.48 -17.96 -13.45
N VAL A 22 9.01 -17.29 -12.40
CA VAL A 22 8.73 -17.93 -11.11
C VAL A 22 7.27 -18.35 -11.17
N GLN A 23 7.03 -19.65 -11.10
CA GLN A 23 5.68 -20.20 -11.14
C GLN A 23 4.90 -19.84 -9.87
N ASN A 24 3.57 -19.84 -9.98
CA ASN A 24 2.71 -19.55 -8.81
C ASN A 24 3.00 -20.52 -7.67
N PHE A 25 3.13 -21.83 -7.92
CA PHE A 25 3.45 -22.79 -6.87
C PHE A 25 4.81 -22.49 -6.22
N GLU A 26 5.86 -22.16 -6.99
CA GLU A 26 7.16 -21.78 -6.43
C GLU A 26 7.08 -20.52 -5.54
N ALA A 27 6.24 -19.55 -5.94
CA ALA A 27 6.02 -18.35 -5.16
C ALA A 27 5.21 -18.63 -3.87
N PHE A 28 4.28 -19.59 -3.90
CA PHE A 28 3.50 -19.99 -2.73
C PHE A 28 4.32 -20.86 -1.78
N ASP A 29 5.11 -21.81 -2.30
CA ASP A 29 6.05 -22.61 -1.50
C ASP A 29 7.02 -21.71 -0.71
N PHE A 30 7.45 -20.59 -1.30
CA PHE A 30 8.24 -19.58 -0.62
C PHE A 30 7.52 -18.94 0.58
N VAL A 31 6.22 -18.68 0.44
CA VAL A 31 5.37 -18.13 1.49
C VAL A 31 5.03 -19.22 2.52
N ASP A 32 4.82 -20.46 2.10
CA ASP A 32 4.58 -21.61 2.97
C ASP A 32 5.73 -21.83 3.94
N ALA A 33 6.98 -21.68 3.47
CA ALA A 33 8.14 -21.75 4.35
C ALA A 33 8.12 -20.69 5.46
N LEU A 34 7.51 -19.52 5.23
CA LEU A 34 7.33 -18.47 6.24
C LEU A 34 6.11 -18.74 7.14
N HIS A 35 5.05 -19.34 6.58
CA HIS A 35 3.85 -19.71 7.32
C HIS A 35 4.11 -20.86 8.30
N GLN A 36 4.85 -21.88 7.88
CA GLN A 36 5.21 -23.04 8.71
C GLN A 36 6.06 -22.64 9.93
N ASP A 37 6.89 -21.61 9.80
CA ASP A 37 7.65 -21.03 10.91
C ASP A 37 6.77 -20.20 11.87
N GLY A 38 5.46 -20.08 11.61
CA GLY A 38 4.52 -19.30 12.41
C GLY A 38 4.65 -17.78 12.25
N ILE A 39 5.44 -17.32 11.28
CA ILE A 39 5.76 -15.90 11.09
C ILE A 39 4.58 -15.13 10.46
N ILE A 40 3.79 -15.80 9.62
CA ILE A 40 2.69 -15.21 8.86
C ILE A 40 1.45 -16.12 8.83
N LYS A 41 0.29 -15.55 8.52
CA LYS A 41 -0.94 -16.26 8.17
C LYS A 41 -1.42 -15.82 6.80
N TYR A 42 -1.91 -16.75 5.98
CA TYR A 42 -2.53 -16.39 4.71
C TYR A 42 -3.79 -15.56 4.94
N GLU A 43 -3.92 -14.45 4.20
CA GLU A 43 -5.11 -13.60 4.24
C GLU A 43 -5.87 -13.69 2.91
N SER A 44 -5.23 -13.28 1.82
CA SER A 44 -5.84 -13.26 0.49
C SER A 44 -4.78 -13.33 -0.60
N ALA A 45 -5.18 -13.80 -1.78
CA ALA A 45 -4.32 -13.79 -2.96
C ALA A 45 -5.16 -13.50 -4.20
N GLY A 46 -4.50 -13.00 -5.24
CA GLY A 46 -5.19 -12.66 -6.48
C GLY A 46 -4.26 -12.59 -7.67
N SER A 47 -4.88 -12.54 -8.84
CA SER A 47 -4.19 -12.31 -10.10
C SER A 47 -4.85 -11.17 -10.86
N LEU A 48 -4.03 -10.45 -11.61
CA LEU A 48 -4.41 -9.31 -12.42
C LEU A 48 -3.90 -9.52 -13.85
N LYS A 49 -4.53 -8.85 -14.80
CA LYS A 49 -4.17 -8.80 -16.22
C LYS A 49 -4.13 -10.19 -16.85
N GLY A 50 -5.10 -11.04 -16.52
CA GLY A 50 -5.15 -12.43 -17.00
C GLY A 50 -4.04 -13.32 -16.45
N GLY A 51 -3.47 -12.98 -15.29
CA GLY A 51 -2.39 -13.73 -14.66
C GLY A 51 -0.98 -13.24 -15.00
N LYS A 52 -0.84 -12.06 -15.62
CA LYS A 52 0.47 -11.43 -15.84
C LYS A 52 1.09 -10.93 -14.54
N PHE A 53 0.25 -10.58 -13.56
CA PHE A 53 0.67 -10.13 -12.25
C PHE A 53 -0.11 -10.92 -11.19
N VAL A 54 0.61 -11.49 -10.23
CA VAL A 54 0.03 -12.30 -9.15
C VAL A 54 0.51 -11.73 -7.83
N TRP A 55 -0.35 -11.72 -6.83
CA TRP A 55 -0.06 -11.20 -5.52
C TRP A 55 -0.66 -12.06 -4.42
N LEU A 56 -0.05 -11.97 -3.25
CA LEU A 56 -0.49 -12.64 -2.04
C LEU A 56 -0.26 -11.72 -0.85
N LEU A 57 -1.28 -11.56 -0.03
CA LEU A 57 -1.27 -10.82 1.21
C LEU A 57 -1.28 -11.82 2.37
N ALA A 58 -0.33 -11.66 3.29
CA ALA A 58 -0.21 -12.48 4.48
C ALA A 58 -0.21 -11.59 5.73
N LYS A 59 -1.08 -11.92 6.68
CA LYS A 59 -1.21 -11.23 7.97
C LYS A 59 -0.04 -11.60 8.88
N MET A 60 0.59 -10.59 9.47
CA MET A 60 1.58 -10.77 10.53
C MET A 60 0.86 -10.88 11.88
N PRO A 61 1.46 -11.52 12.90
CA PRO A 61 0.85 -11.64 14.23
C PRO A 61 0.71 -10.29 14.95
N GLN A 62 1.46 -9.27 14.53
CA GLN A 62 1.46 -7.97 15.18
C GLN A 62 0.29 -7.11 14.72
N GLU A 63 -0.47 -6.61 15.69
CA GLU A 63 -1.52 -5.62 15.51
C GLU A 63 -1.42 -4.57 16.62
N PHE A 64 -1.90 -3.36 16.32
CA PHE A 64 -1.97 -2.27 17.27
C PHE A 64 -3.34 -1.63 17.27
N GLU A 65 -3.65 -0.95 18.36
CA GLU A 65 -4.84 -0.12 18.50
C GLU A 65 -4.37 1.31 18.77
N ILE A 66 -4.66 2.22 17.84
CA ILE A 66 -4.20 3.62 17.93
C ILE A 66 -4.97 4.36 19.02
N VAL A 67 -6.30 4.16 19.01
CA VAL A 67 -7.25 4.50 20.07
C VAL A 67 -8.31 3.40 20.10
N ALA A 68 -9.12 3.36 21.17
CA ALA A 68 -10.18 2.36 21.31
C ALA A 68 -11.09 2.29 20.06
N GLY A 69 -11.16 1.12 19.42
CA GLY A 69 -11.92 0.87 18.21
C GLY A 69 -11.18 1.17 16.89
N ASP A 70 -9.95 1.68 16.91
CA ASP A 70 -9.16 1.97 15.71
C ASP A 70 -7.92 1.08 15.59
N LYS A 71 -8.11 -0.07 14.95
CA LYS A 71 -7.07 -1.10 14.78
C LYS A 71 -6.24 -0.91 13.52
N LEU A 72 -4.94 -1.11 13.69
CA LEU A 72 -3.94 -1.17 12.64
C LEU A 72 -3.27 -2.54 12.62
N GLU A 73 -3.31 -3.20 11.48
CA GLU A 73 -2.79 -4.56 11.31
C GLU A 73 -1.60 -4.58 10.35
N GLN A 74 -0.59 -5.39 10.65
CA GLN A 74 0.59 -5.55 9.82
C GLN A 74 0.43 -6.70 8.83
N TYR A 75 0.88 -6.48 7.60
CA TYR A 75 0.84 -7.46 6.53
C TYR A 75 2.15 -7.48 5.74
N ILE A 76 2.39 -8.60 5.08
CA ILE A 76 3.39 -8.73 4.02
C ILE A 76 2.66 -8.96 2.70
N LEU A 77 3.01 -8.15 1.71
CA LEU A 77 2.56 -8.28 0.33
C LEU A 77 3.65 -8.91 -0.52
N PHE A 78 3.38 -10.10 -1.02
CA PHE A 78 4.17 -10.80 -2.02
C PHE A 78 3.61 -10.50 -3.41
N THR A 79 4.47 -10.23 -4.38
CA THR A 79 4.04 -10.02 -5.77
C THR A 79 5.02 -10.62 -6.74
N THR A 80 4.51 -11.20 -7.82
CA THR A 80 5.30 -11.69 -8.96
C THR A 80 4.67 -11.24 -10.27
N ALA A 81 5.49 -11.10 -11.31
CA ALA A 81 5.02 -10.86 -12.66
C ALA A 81 5.48 -12.00 -13.57
N HIS A 82 4.69 -12.30 -14.59
CA HIS A 82 5.01 -13.31 -15.61
C HIS A 82 5.30 -12.69 -16.97
N ASP A 83 4.97 -11.42 -17.15
CA ASP A 83 5.18 -10.67 -18.40
C ASP A 83 6.55 -9.97 -18.47
N GLY A 84 7.39 -10.13 -17.43
CA GLY A 84 8.70 -9.48 -17.34
C GLY A 84 8.66 -8.03 -16.86
N SER A 85 7.48 -7.47 -16.56
CA SER A 85 7.35 -6.07 -16.17
C SER A 85 7.91 -5.77 -14.77
N ARG A 86 8.01 -6.79 -13.91
CA ARG A 86 8.44 -6.63 -12.51
C ARG A 86 9.29 -7.80 -12.03
N ALA A 87 10.06 -7.51 -10.99
CA ALA A 87 10.72 -8.49 -10.15
C ALA A 87 9.70 -9.10 -9.17
N VAL A 88 10.03 -10.27 -8.61
CA VAL A 88 9.34 -10.74 -7.41
C VAL A 88 9.64 -9.76 -6.27
N ARG A 89 8.62 -9.39 -5.50
CA ARG A 89 8.76 -8.50 -4.35
C ARG A 89 8.11 -9.06 -3.11
N VAL A 90 8.74 -8.77 -1.97
CA VAL A 90 8.20 -8.97 -0.63
C VAL A 90 8.18 -7.61 0.04
N MET A 91 7.01 -7.06 0.34
CA MET A 91 6.89 -5.69 0.84
C MET A 91 6.07 -5.66 2.12
N PRO A 92 6.53 -4.96 3.16
CA PRO A 92 5.70 -4.72 4.32
C PRO A 92 4.65 -3.65 4.04
N THR A 93 3.44 -3.91 4.51
CA THR A 93 2.31 -3.01 4.40
C THR A 93 1.50 -3.05 5.69
N SER A 94 0.66 -2.05 5.91
CA SER A 94 -0.33 -2.04 6.99
C SER A 94 -1.72 -1.82 6.43
N VAL A 95 -2.73 -2.29 7.17
CA VAL A 95 -4.15 -2.04 6.89
C VAL A 95 -4.81 -1.47 8.14
N ARG A 96 -5.43 -0.29 8.04
CA ARG A 96 -6.34 0.22 9.06
C ARG A 96 -7.71 -0.41 8.86
N VAL A 97 -8.20 -1.18 9.83
CA VAL A 97 -9.32 -2.12 9.64
C VAL A 97 -10.63 -1.42 9.28
N VAL A 98 -10.96 -0.34 10.01
CA VAL A 98 -12.26 0.35 9.88
C VAL A 98 -12.48 1.02 8.51
N CYS A 99 -11.41 1.27 7.75
CA CYS A 99 -11.48 1.95 6.47
C CYS A 99 -10.67 1.24 5.37
N TRP A 100 -10.06 0.10 5.67
CA TRP A 100 -9.21 -0.67 4.75
C TRP A 100 -8.13 0.16 4.03
N ASN A 101 -7.55 1.15 4.72
CA ASN A 101 -6.47 1.97 4.16
C ASN A 101 -5.20 1.14 4.13
N THR A 102 -4.63 0.92 2.95
CA THR A 102 -3.42 0.11 2.77
C THR A 102 -2.21 1.03 2.66
N LEU A 103 -1.32 1.05 3.65
CA LEU A 103 -0.10 1.85 3.59
C LEU A 103 1.13 0.96 3.41
N SER A 104 1.83 1.13 2.30
CA SER A 104 3.18 0.59 2.16
C SER A 104 4.09 1.23 3.20
N LEU A 105 4.57 0.42 4.15
CA LEU A 105 5.51 0.84 5.19
C LEU A 105 6.93 1.01 4.63
N ALA A 106 7.13 0.65 3.36
CA ALA A 106 8.36 0.89 2.64
C ALA A 106 8.46 2.37 2.25
N THR A 107 9.33 3.13 2.93
CA THR A 107 9.57 4.55 2.66
C THR A 107 10.34 4.74 1.34
N ALA A 108 10.20 5.93 0.74
CA ALA A 108 10.78 6.25 -0.57
C ALA A 108 12.33 6.14 -0.62
N ASN A 109 13.01 6.23 0.53
CA ASN A 109 14.48 6.26 0.62
C ASN A 109 15.11 5.01 1.24
N GLU A 110 14.36 4.11 1.88
CA GLU A 110 14.91 2.90 2.51
C GLU A 110 14.08 1.66 2.20
N SER A 111 14.67 0.78 1.39
CA SER A 111 14.21 -0.55 0.96
C SER A 111 12.71 -0.66 0.68
N LYS A 112 12.33 -0.62 -0.61
CA LYS A 112 10.99 -0.86 -1.19
C LYS A 112 10.49 -2.31 -0.98
N GLY A 113 10.71 -2.88 0.19
CA GLY A 113 10.74 -4.32 0.40
C GLY A 113 11.96 -5.00 -0.22
N LEU A 114 11.97 -6.33 -0.18
CA LEU A 114 12.94 -7.15 -0.90
C LEU A 114 12.52 -7.28 -2.36
N SER A 115 13.44 -7.00 -3.29
CA SER A 115 13.24 -7.21 -4.73
C SER A 115 14.13 -8.35 -5.21
N ILE A 116 13.52 -9.45 -5.64
CA ILE A 116 14.21 -10.65 -6.14
C ILE A 116 14.12 -10.66 -7.66
N ARG A 117 15.28 -10.58 -8.32
CA ARG A 117 15.33 -10.68 -9.79
C ARG A 117 14.89 -12.08 -10.21
N HIS A 118 14.20 -12.18 -11.34
CA HIS A 118 13.84 -13.43 -12.02
C HIS A 118 15.07 -14.12 -12.65
N LYS A 119 16.11 -14.37 -11.85
CA LYS A 119 17.35 -15.03 -12.22
C LYS A 119 17.82 -15.88 -11.03
N GLY A 120 18.13 -17.15 -11.27
CA GLY A 120 18.55 -18.09 -10.23
C GLY A 120 17.38 -18.78 -9.55
N ASN A 121 17.61 -19.35 -8.36
CA ASN A 121 16.57 -19.95 -7.54
C ASN A 121 16.00 -18.91 -6.56
N ILE A 122 14.67 -18.80 -6.47
CA ILE A 122 14.02 -17.86 -5.54
C ILE A 122 14.22 -18.29 -4.08
N PHE A 123 14.33 -19.60 -3.81
CA PHE A 123 14.53 -20.11 -2.45
C PHE A 123 15.87 -19.68 -1.85
N ASP A 124 16.88 -19.37 -2.66
CA ASP A 124 18.16 -18.80 -2.20
C ASP A 124 17.96 -17.42 -1.53
N LYS A 125 16.78 -16.81 -1.69
CA LYS A 125 16.39 -15.52 -1.12
C LYS A 125 15.49 -15.61 0.10
N LEU A 126 15.25 -16.81 0.62
CA LEU A 126 14.41 -17.00 1.80
C LEU A 126 14.99 -16.32 3.04
N ALA A 127 16.31 -16.43 3.25
CA ALA A 127 16.98 -15.75 4.37
C ALA A 127 16.88 -14.21 4.24
N ASP A 128 17.07 -13.67 3.03
CA ASP A 128 16.91 -12.24 2.75
C ASP A 128 15.46 -11.78 3.01
N ALA A 129 14.46 -12.60 2.68
CA ALA A 129 13.05 -12.29 2.92
C ALA A 129 12.70 -12.34 4.40
N LYS A 130 13.15 -13.36 5.14
CA LYS A 130 13.00 -13.43 6.60
C LYS A 130 13.57 -12.16 7.24
N LYS A 131 14.77 -11.74 6.83
CA LYS A 131 15.37 -10.48 7.30
C LYS A 131 14.51 -9.27 6.96
N CYS A 132 14.00 -9.17 5.74
CA CYS A 132 13.09 -8.09 5.33
C CYS A 132 11.82 -8.04 6.18
N ILE A 133 11.26 -9.20 6.54
CA ILE A 133 10.09 -9.32 7.41
C ILE A 133 10.43 -8.89 8.83
N MET A 134 11.56 -9.32 9.39
CA MET A 134 11.97 -8.87 10.73
C MET A 134 12.14 -7.34 10.80
N THR A 135 12.84 -6.74 9.84
CA THR A 135 12.97 -5.27 9.75
C THR A 135 11.62 -4.56 9.52
N SER A 136 10.61 -5.27 9.03
CA SER A 136 9.28 -4.69 8.88
C SER A 136 8.55 -4.44 10.19
N ASN A 137 8.87 -5.21 11.24
CA ASN A 137 8.29 -5.02 12.57
C ASN A 137 8.75 -3.68 13.14
N ASP A 138 10.04 -3.34 13.01
CA ASP A 138 10.57 -2.05 13.46
C ASP A 138 9.88 -0.87 12.75
N LYS A 139 9.65 -0.99 11.44
CA LYS A 139 8.92 0.04 10.67
C LYS A 139 7.45 0.13 11.07
N PHE A 140 6.83 -1.01 11.42
CA PHE A 140 5.46 -1.02 11.88
C PHE A 140 5.32 -0.41 13.28
N ASN A 141 6.28 -0.67 14.19
CA ASN A 141 6.39 0.01 15.48
C ASN A 141 6.51 1.52 15.30
N GLN A 142 7.44 1.98 14.43
CA GLN A 142 7.59 3.41 14.16
C GLN A 142 6.30 4.03 13.60
N PHE A 143 5.63 3.35 12.67
CA PHE A 143 4.39 3.85 12.11
C PHE A 143 3.25 3.89 13.14
N HIS A 144 3.22 2.94 14.07
CA HIS A 144 2.32 2.98 15.21
C HIS A 144 2.60 4.20 16.10
N ASP A 145 3.85 4.46 16.45
CA ASP A 145 4.23 5.61 17.29
C ASP A 145 3.89 6.94 16.60
N ASP A 146 4.14 7.03 15.29
CA ASP A 146 3.71 8.15 14.46
C ASP A 146 2.18 8.31 14.50
N ALA A 147 1.42 7.23 14.32
CA ALA A 147 -0.04 7.25 14.35
C ALA A 147 -0.61 7.67 15.72
N GLN A 148 -0.03 7.19 16.83
CA GLN A 148 -0.41 7.60 18.18
C GLN A 148 -0.11 9.09 18.41
N LYS A 149 1.07 9.56 17.98
CA LYS A 149 1.40 11.00 18.02
C LYS A 149 0.38 11.82 17.24
N LEU A 150 0.04 11.41 16.03
CA LEU A 150 -0.96 12.10 15.20
C LEU A 150 -2.36 12.08 15.84
N ALA A 151 -2.74 11.02 16.55
CA ALA A 151 -4.02 10.95 17.25
C ALA A 151 -4.07 11.90 18.46
N SER A 152 -2.92 12.26 19.03
CA SER A 152 -2.85 13.20 20.16
C SER A 152 -2.95 14.68 19.77
N VAL A 153 -2.79 15.01 18.49
CA VAL A 153 -2.76 16.39 18.00
C VAL A 153 -4.10 16.78 17.38
N GLN A 154 -4.72 17.84 17.91
CA GLN A 154 -5.92 18.42 17.32
C GLN A 154 -5.62 19.00 15.94
N PHE A 155 -6.56 18.81 15.02
CA PHE A 155 -6.40 19.19 13.62
C PHE A 155 -7.73 19.67 13.06
N ASP A 156 -7.76 20.87 12.50
CA ASP A 156 -8.98 21.45 11.95
C ASP A 156 -9.09 21.28 10.43
N ILE A 157 -10.29 21.55 9.92
CA ILE A 157 -10.59 21.38 8.49
C ILE A 157 -9.87 22.41 7.60
N GLU A 158 -9.50 23.58 8.11
CA GLU A 158 -8.79 24.61 7.35
C GLU A 158 -7.30 24.27 7.22
N GLN A 159 -6.70 23.69 8.26
CA GLN A 159 -5.38 23.06 8.18
C GLN A 159 -5.37 21.94 7.14
N LEU A 160 -6.41 21.10 7.11
CA LEU A 160 -6.54 20.04 6.11
C LEU A 160 -6.69 20.65 4.71
N ARG A 161 -7.51 21.69 4.56
CA ARG A 161 -7.67 22.41 3.29
C ARG A 161 -6.33 22.91 2.76
N GLY A 162 -5.55 23.60 3.59
CA GLY A 162 -4.21 24.06 3.24
C GLY A 162 -3.28 22.91 2.82
N MET A 163 -3.31 21.81 3.57
CA MET A 163 -2.52 20.61 3.24
C MET A 163 -2.92 19.99 1.91
N THR A 164 -4.22 19.92 1.59
CA THR A 164 -4.69 19.38 0.31
C THR A 164 -4.26 20.23 -0.89
N GLU A 165 -4.13 21.56 -0.74
CA GLU A 165 -3.61 22.43 -1.80
C GLU A 165 -2.09 22.23 -2.00
N LEU A 166 -1.34 21.88 -0.95
CA LEU A 166 0.09 21.51 -1.07
C LEU A 166 0.28 20.14 -1.71
N LEU A 167 -0.48 19.14 -1.27
CA LEU A 167 -0.36 17.74 -1.73
C LEU A 167 -0.95 17.54 -3.13
N ILE A 168 -2.01 18.29 -3.47
CA ILE A 168 -2.73 18.22 -4.75
C ILE A 168 -2.85 19.64 -5.34
N PRO A 169 -1.72 20.22 -5.81
CA PRO A 169 -1.69 21.61 -6.25
C PRO A 169 -2.52 21.83 -7.51
N ARG A 170 -3.01 23.05 -7.71
CA ARG A 170 -3.77 23.39 -8.93
C ARG A 170 -2.88 23.35 -10.17
N GLU A 171 -3.40 22.83 -11.28
CA GLU A 171 -2.73 22.97 -12.59
C GLU A 171 -3.11 24.29 -13.26
N LYS A 172 -2.13 25.21 -13.40
CA LYS A 172 -2.33 26.45 -14.17
C LYS A 172 -2.62 26.14 -15.64
N GLY A 173 -3.62 26.80 -16.21
CA GLY A 173 -3.94 26.72 -17.65
C GLY A 173 -4.65 25.44 -18.10
N LYS A 174 -5.19 24.63 -17.18
CA LYS A 174 -5.93 23.40 -17.48
C LYS A 174 -7.21 23.29 -16.67
N ASN A 175 -8.10 22.41 -17.11
CA ASN A 175 -9.29 22.04 -16.34
C ASN A 175 -8.88 21.27 -15.06
N ASP A 176 -8.91 21.96 -13.91
CA ASP A 176 -8.51 21.44 -12.60
C ASP A 176 -9.62 20.62 -11.89
N THR A 177 -10.75 20.36 -12.56
CA THR A 177 -11.95 19.74 -11.93
C THR A 177 -11.61 18.42 -11.23
N ARG A 178 -10.71 17.59 -11.78
CA ARG A 178 -10.32 16.33 -11.14
C ARG A 178 -9.61 16.56 -9.81
N ARG A 179 -8.67 17.49 -9.75
CA ARG A 179 -7.90 17.81 -8.53
C ARG A 179 -8.80 18.51 -7.51
N ALA A 180 -9.67 19.42 -7.95
CA ALA A 180 -10.68 20.04 -7.10
C ALA A 180 -11.61 19.00 -6.45
N LYS A 181 -12.11 18.02 -7.22
CA LYS A 181 -12.91 16.90 -6.68
C LYS A 181 -12.13 16.05 -5.69
N ALA A 182 -10.84 15.82 -5.94
CA ALA A 182 -9.98 15.08 -5.00
C ALA A 182 -9.86 15.82 -3.65
N ARG A 183 -9.55 17.13 -3.68
CA ARG A 183 -9.48 17.95 -2.47
C ARG A 183 -10.81 17.96 -1.71
N ALA A 184 -11.93 18.16 -2.42
CA ALA A 184 -13.26 18.13 -1.82
C ALA A 184 -13.62 16.78 -1.18
N SER A 185 -13.27 15.67 -1.84
CA SER A 185 -13.48 14.33 -1.28
C SER A 185 -12.65 14.09 -0.01
N ILE A 186 -11.42 14.59 0.05
CA ILE A 186 -10.59 14.48 1.26
C ILE A 186 -11.21 15.27 2.41
N LEU A 187 -11.70 16.48 2.15
CA LEU A 187 -12.36 17.30 3.17
C LEU A 187 -13.64 16.63 3.69
N SER A 188 -14.43 16.01 2.81
CA SER A 188 -15.61 15.23 3.21
C SER A 188 -15.21 14.06 4.11
N ASN A 189 -14.22 13.26 3.68
CA ASN A 189 -13.75 12.10 4.42
C ASN A 189 -13.27 12.45 5.84
N PHE A 190 -12.81 13.68 6.10
CA PHE A 190 -12.36 14.08 7.43
C PHE A 190 -13.48 14.11 8.48
N THR A 191 -14.71 14.27 8.03
CA THR A 191 -15.91 14.31 8.88
C THR A 191 -16.81 13.09 8.72
N ASP A 192 -16.43 12.13 7.87
CA ASP A 192 -17.22 10.93 7.59
C ASP A 192 -17.04 9.85 8.68
N ASP A 193 -17.94 8.86 8.67
CA ASP A 193 -18.02 7.80 9.67
C ASP A 193 -16.69 7.07 9.99
N PRO A 194 -15.82 6.71 9.02
CA PRO A 194 -14.58 6.00 9.35
C PRO A 194 -13.56 6.83 10.15
N GLN A 195 -13.79 8.13 10.27
CA GLN A 195 -13.00 9.09 11.05
C GLN A 195 -13.75 9.56 12.30
N ASN A 196 -15.05 9.26 12.41
CA ASN A 196 -15.91 9.56 13.56
C ASN A 196 -15.76 8.50 14.66
N ILE A 197 -14.52 8.21 15.05
CA ILE A 197 -14.16 7.36 16.19
C ILE A 197 -13.71 8.27 17.32
N ASP A 198 -14.15 7.97 18.55
CA ASP A 198 -13.71 8.70 19.74
C ASP A 198 -12.18 8.63 19.89
N GLY A 199 -11.54 9.78 20.03
CA GLY A 199 -10.08 9.90 20.03
C GLY A 199 -9.41 9.95 18.64
N VAL A 200 -10.14 9.69 17.55
CA VAL A 200 -9.65 9.94 16.17
C VAL A 200 -10.22 11.23 15.61
N ARG A 201 -11.51 11.50 15.85
CA ARG A 201 -12.20 12.63 15.24
C ARG A 201 -11.51 13.96 15.56
N GLY A 202 -11.27 14.77 14.52
CA GLY A 202 -10.64 16.10 14.68
C GLY A 202 -9.16 16.05 15.02
N THR A 203 -8.48 14.93 14.76
CA THR A 203 -7.04 14.78 15.00
C THR A 203 -6.23 14.77 13.70
N ALA A 204 -4.92 14.93 13.82
CA ALA A 204 -4.02 14.82 12.68
C ALA A 204 -4.05 13.38 12.10
N TRP A 205 -4.36 12.38 12.93
CA TRP A 205 -4.59 11.01 12.49
C TRP A 205 -5.85 10.88 11.62
N ALA A 206 -6.94 11.56 11.97
CA ALA A 206 -8.11 11.65 11.08
C ALA A 206 -7.77 12.33 9.75
N ALA A 207 -6.94 13.37 9.76
CA ALA A 207 -6.54 14.09 8.55
C ALA A 207 -5.74 13.20 7.60
N PHE A 208 -4.76 12.45 8.13
CA PHE A 208 -4.03 11.46 7.36
C PHE A 208 -4.97 10.38 6.78
N ASN A 209 -5.89 9.86 7.60
CA ASN A 209 -6.82 8.82 7.17
C ASN A 209 -7.82 9.29 6.12
N ALA A 210 -8.24 10.55 6.15
CA ALA A 210 -9.10 11.14 5.14
C ALA A 210 -8.42 11.17 3.75
N ILE A 211 -7.10 11.46 3.73
CA ILE A 211 -6.28 11.44 2.52
C ILE A 211 -6.13 10.02 2.00
N THR A 212 -5.75 9.07 2.85
CA THR A 212 -5.54 7.67 2.43
C THR A 212 -6.84 7.02 1.98
N GLN A 213 -7.97 7.32 2.61
CA GLN A 213 -9.30 6.85 2.19
C GLN A 213 -9.66 7.35 0.79
N HIS A 214 -9.39 8.63 0.50
CA HIS A 214 -9.61 9.16 -0.85
C HIS A 214 -8.79 8.39 -1.88
N VAL A 215 -7.54 8.11 -1.55
CA VAL A 215 -6.58 7.47 -2.45
C VAL A 215 -6.92 6.00 -2.71
N ASP A 216 -7.34 5.27 -1.68
CA ASP A 216 -7.56 3.84 -1.74
C ASP A 216 -8.99 3.48 -2.19
N HIS A 217 -9.99 4.34 -1.92
CA HIS A 217 -11.41 4.03 -2.17
C HIS A 217 -12.15 5.03 -3.05
N ASN A 218 -11.99 6.34 -2.84
CA ASN A 218 -12.79 7.34 -3.56
C ASN A 218 -12.19 7.77 -4.91
N SER A 219 -10.92 7.48 -5.15
CA SER A 219 -10.22 7.80 -6.39
C SER A 219 -10.80 7.01 -7.57
N GLY A 220 -11.20 7.71 -8.62
CA GLY A 220 -11.69 7.08 -9.85
C GLY A 220 -10.55 6.56 -10.73
N TYR A 221 -10.69 5.33 -11.23
CA TYR A 221 -9.74 4.70 -12.15
C TYR A 221 -10.38 4.43 -13.52
N LYS A 222 -9.59 4.63 -14.59
CA LYS A 222 -10.00 4.31 -15.96
C LYS A 222 -9.75 2.82 -16.23
N GLY A 223 -10.70 2.17 -16.90
CA GLY A 223 -10.59 0.78 -17.31
C GLY A 223 -11.81 0.39 -18.15
N LYS A 224 -11.62 -0.58 -19.06
CA LYS A 224 -12.68 -1.06 -19.95
C LYS A 224 -13.80 -1.80 -19.18
N ASN A 225 -13.47 -2.39 -18.04
CA ASN A 225 -14.36 -3.14 -17.17
C ASN A 225 -13.94 -2.98 -15.69
N THR A 226 -14.67 -3.61 -14.77
CA THR A 226 -14.40 -3.53 -13.31
C THR A 226 -13.03 -4.08 -12.94
N GLU A 227 -12.60 -5.18 -13.55
CA GLU A 227 -11.30 -5.79 -13.31
C GLU A 227 -10.15 -4.83 -13.69
N ALA A 228 -10.17 -4.27 -14.90
CA ALA A 228 -9.15 -3.31 -15.35
C ALA A 228 -9.09 -2.05 -14.48
N LYS A 229 -10.22 -1.62 -13.91
CA LYS A 229 -10.25 -0.52 -12.93
C LYS A 229 -9.60 -0.93 -11.60
N ALA A 230 -9.90 -2.12 -11.10
CA ALA A 230 -9.29 -2.67 -9.89
C ALA A 230 -7.77 -2.84 -10.06
N GLU A 231 -7.32 -3.28 -11.24
CA GLU A 231 -5.91 -3.37 -11.60
C GLU A 231 -5.21 -2.03 -11.56
N ALA A 232 -5.76 -1.02 -12.25
CA ALA A 232 -5.20 0.32 -12.27
C ALA A 232 -5.17 0.94 -10.87
N ARG A 233 -6.18 0.64 -10.04
CA ARG A 233 -6.22 1.03 -8.63
C ARG A 233 -5.09 0.41 -7.84
N MET A 234 -5.01 -0.92 -7.82
CA MET A 234 -3.99 -1.66 -7.08
C MET A 234 -2.59 -1.18 -7.46
N ASP A 235 -2.36 -0.97 -8.76
CA ASP A 235 -1.09 -0.47 -9.26
C ASP A 235 -0.73 0.91 -8.70
N SER A 236 -1.69 1.83 -8.74
CA SER A 236 -1.50 3.19 -8.25
C SER A 236 -1.27 3.23 -6.74
N VAL A 237 -2.11 2.50 -5.99
CA VAL A 237 -2.17 2.44 -4.52
C VAL A 237 -0.90 1.84 -3.92
N LEU A 238 -0.32 0.83 -4.58
CA LEU A 238 0.85 0.10 -4.06
C LEU A 238 2.18 0.56 -4.68
N PHE A 239 2.18 0.96 -5.95
CA PHE A 239 3.43 1.21 -6.70
C PHE A 239 3.52 2.58 -7.36
N GLY A 240 2.39 3.26 -7.52
CA GLY A 240 2.26 4.41 -8.41
C GLY A 240 2.28 5.76 -7.70
N ALA A 241 1.57 6.71 -8.31
CA ALA A 241 1.46 8.08 -7.81
C ALA A 241 0.76 8.13 -6.43
N ASN A 242 -0.22 7.27 -6.22
CA ASN A 242 -1.01 7.24 -5.00
C ASN A 242 -0.24 6.65 -3.82
N ALA A 243 0.60 5.64 -4.03
CA ALA A 243 1.56 5.19 -3.02
C ALA A 243 2.46 6.33 -2.53
N ARG A 244 3.01 7.12 -3.46
CA ARG A 244 3.84 8.30 -3.15
C ARG A 244 3.07 9.40 -2.44
N LEU A 245 1.83 9.64 -2.87
CA LEU A 245 0.95 10.63 -2.24
C LEU A 245 0.70 10.28 -0.77
N LYS A 246 0.46 9.02 -0.42
CA LYS A 246 0.30 8.58 0.97
C LYS A 246 1.57 8.79 1.79
N THR A 247 2.74 8.45 1.25
CA THR A 247 4.02 8.73 1.93
C THR A 247 4.25 10.22 2.15
N ASN A 248 3.94 11.06 1.15
CA ASN A 248 4.07 12.52 1.27
C ASN A 248 3.04 13.10 2.23
N ALA A 249 1.82 12.56 2.26
CA ALA A 249 0.78 12.94 3.19
C ALA A 249 1.21 12.66 4.64
N LEU A 250 1.73 11.46 4.93
CA LEU A 250 2.23 11.14 6.28
C LEU A 250 3.29 12.14 6.73
N LYS A 251 4.28 12.43 5.87
CA LYS A 251 5.32 13.43 6.16
C LYS A 251 4.75 14.83 6.41
N ALA A 252 3.82 15.27 5.57
CA ALA A 252 3.22 16.61 5.68
C ALA A 252 2.39 16.75 6.97
N VAL A 253 1.58 15.73 7.29
CA VAL A 253 0.77 15.71 8.52
C VAL A 253 1.67 15.71 9.76
N MET A 254 2.72 14.89 9.76
CA MET A 254 3.70 14.83 10.86
C MET A 254 4.41 16.17 11.09
N GLN A 255 4.83 16.85 10.02
CA GLN A 255 5.46 18.17 10.13
C GLN A 255 4.53 19.22 10.76
N VAL A 256 3.25 19.22 10.38
CA VAL A 256 2.26 20.13 10.98
C VAL A 256 2.03 19.76 12.45
N ALA A 257 1.90 18.46 12.75
CA ALA A 257 1.69 17.98 14.12
C ALA A 257 2.86 18.35 15.06
N GLU A 258 4.09 18.26 14.56
CA GLU A 258 5.30 18.68 15.28
C GLU A 258 5.32 20.18 15.55
N ALA A 259 4.97 21.00 14.56
CA ALA A 259 4.92 22.45 14.72
C ALA A 259 3.84 22.91 15.71
N MET A 260 2.78 22.12 15.92
CA MET A 260 1.71 22.42 16.87
C MET A 260 1.99 21.92 18.30
N SER A 261 2.96 21.03 18.46
CA SER A 261 3.35 20.46 19.76
C SER A 261 4.55 21.17 20.40
N ALA A 262 5.13 22.15 19.70
CA ALA A 262 6.26 22.97 20.13
C ALA A 262 5.79 24.30 20.72
#